data_AF-A0A286T7V5-F1
#
_entry.id   AF-A0A286T7V5-F1
#
_cell.length_a   1.000
_cell.length_b   1.000
_cell.length_c   1.000
_cell.angle_alpha   90.00
_cell.angle_beta   90.00
_cell.angle_gamma   90.00
#
_symmetry.space_group_name_H-M   'P 1'
#
loop_
_entity.id
_entity.type
_entity.pdbx_description
1 polymer ?
#
loop_
_entity_poly.entity_id
_entity_poly.type
_entity_poly.pdbx_seq_one_letter_code
_entity_poly.pdbx_strand_id
1 'polypeptide(L)'
;MEHARTVELLTKICVETPGLSDEQLVQALVAHGCEPGLAVEAVRFVPVAFARQFLNGMGISFSDTYWKFSPDGTIQEQGSLSNHILYSMAYDLSPSLMSKPVISNVAFRSPEANAVNNALNGGSQPANLKLAPLAFFLGEPTESGYAKAQERIKAYLSATPSASSTKPWWKIW
;
A
#
# COMPACT_ATOMS: atom_id res chain seq x y z
N MET A 1 -7.25 -19.62 -6.93
CA MET A 1 -8.63 -19.15 -7.18
C MET A 1 -9.19 -18.31 -6.04
N GLU A 2 -8.93 -18.66 -4.77
CA GLU A 2 -9.44 -17.91 -3.62
C GLU A 2 -9.00 -16.43 -3.60
N HIS A 3 -7.71 -16.15 -3.81
CA HIS A 3 -7.17 -14.78 -3.69
C HIS A 3 -7.74 -13.79 -4.71
N ALA A 4 -7.88 -14.19 -5.99
CA ALA A 4 -8.49 -13.35 -7.02
C ALA A 4 -9.94 -12.99 -6.68
N ARG A 5 -10.71 -13.97 -6.20
CA ARG A 5 -12.08 -13.75 -5.73
C ARG A 5 -12.11 -12.80 -4.53
N THR A 6 -11.16 -12.90 -3.60
CA THR A 6 -11.05 -11.97 -2.46
C THR A 6 -10.77 -10.53 -2.92
N VAL A 7 -9.89 -10.35 -3.92
CA VAL A 7 -9.62 -9.01 -4.51
C VAL A 7 -10.88 -8.42 -5.12
N GLU A 8 -11.57 -9.17 -5.97
CA GLU A 8 -12.81 -8.73 -6.63
C GLU A 8 -13.90 -8.42 -5.60
N LEU A 9 -14.06 -9.27 -4.59
CA LEU A 9 -15.04 -9.11 -3.54
C LEU A 9 -14.76 -7.87 -2.68
N LEU A 10 -13.52 -7.65 -2.25
CA LEU A 10 -13.15 -6.44 -1.51
C LEU A 10 -13.42 -5.19 -2.34
N THR A 11 -13.03 -5.21 -3.60
CA THR A 11 -13.28 -4.10 -4.55
C THR A 11 -14.78 -3.81 -4.66
N LYS A 12 -15.60 -4.86 -4.82
CA LYS A 12 -17.05 -4.75 -4.89
C LYS A 12 -17.63 -4.15 -3.60
N ILE A 13 -17.26 -4.66 -2.43
CA ILE A 13 -17.76 -4.17 -1.13
C ILE A 13 -17.42 -2.69 -0.95
N CYS A 14 -16.18 -2.28 -1.23
CA CYS A 14 -15.77 -0.87 -1.13
C CYS A 14 -16.55 0.06 -2.07
N VAL A 15 -16.92 -0.43 -3.26
CA VAL A 15 -17.70 0.35 -4.23
C VAL A 15 -19.18 0.44 -3.83
N GLU A 16 -19.78 -0.68 -3.42
CA GLU A 16 -21.21 -0.76 -3.08
C GLU A 16 -21.52 -0.14 -1.71
N THR A 17 -20.57 -0.20 -0.77
CA THR A 17 -20.73 0.32 0.60
C THR A 17 -19.53 1.22 0.95
N PRO A 18 -19.43 2.43 0.39
CA PRO A 18 -18.33 3.33 0.69
C PRO A 18 -18.35 3.77 2.15
N GLY A 19 -17.17 4.05 2.71
CA GLY A 19 -17.02 4.59 4.07
C GLY A 19 -16.90 3.55 5.19
N LEU A 20 -16.89 2.25 4.87
CA LEU A 20 -16.61 1.20 5.86
C LEU A 20 -15.19 1.34 6.45
N SER A 21 -15.05 1.07 7.74
CA SER A 21 -13.75 0.93 8.40
C SER A 21 -13.03 -0.35 7.94
N ASP A 22 -11.73 -0.46 8.20
CA ASP A 22 -10.97 -1.66 7.87
C ASP A 22 -11.51 -2.89 8.60
N GLU A 23 -11.92 -2.74 9.86
CA GLU A 23 -12.54 -3.81 10.66
C GLU A 23 -13.88 -4.27 10.05
N GLN A 24 -14.70 -3.32 9.59
CA GLN A 24 -15.97 -3.63 8.93
C GLN A 24 -15.76 -4.33 7.58
N LEU A 25 -14.72 -3.96 6.82
CA LEU A 25 -14.37 -4.66 5.58
C LEU A 25 -13.89 -6.08 5.83
N VAL A 26 -13.06 -6.29 6.85
CA VAL A 26 -12.63 -7.64 7.27
C VAL A 26 -13.85 -8.49 7.65
N GLN A 27 -14.75 -7.95 8.47
CA GLN A 27 -15.99 -8.65 8.86
C GLN A 27 -16.87 -8.98 7.64
N ALA A 28 -17.00 -8.05 6.69
CA ALA A 28 -17.75 -8.27 5.48
C ALA A 28 -17.13 -9.38 4.61
N LEU A 29 -15.80 -9.40 4.43
CA LEU A 29 -15.11 -10.46 3.69
C LEU A 29 -15.28 -11.83 4.34
N VAL A 30 -15.16 -11.90 5.68
CA VAL A 30 -15.36 -13.14 6.45
C VAL A 30 -16.81 -13.62 6.34
N ALA A 31 -17.79 -12.73 6.42
CA ALA A 31 -19.21 -13.05 6.24
C ALA A 31 -19.52 -13.63 4.84
N HIS A 32 -18.69 -13.32 3.85
CA HIS A 32 -18.76 -13.88 2.49
C HIS A 32 -17.88 -15.13 2.30
N GLY A 33 -17.33 -15.68 3.39
CA GLY A 33 -16.60 -16.95 3.39
C GLY A 33 -15.10 -16.84 3.15
N CYS A 34 -14.50 -15.64 3.22
CA CYS A 34 -13.04 -15.52 3.23
C CYS A 34 -12.48 -16.01 4.57
N GLU A 35 -11.33 -16.68 4.55
CA GLU A 35 -10.57 -16.99 5.76
C GLU A 35 -10.18 -15.67 6.49
N PRO A 36 -10.29 -15.58 7.83
CA PRO A 36 -10.03 -14.34 8.57
C PRO A 36 -8.65 -13.71 8.34
N GLY A 37 -7.58 -14.50 8.31
CA GLY A 37 -6.23 -14.03 8.00
C GLY A 37 -6.14 -13.45 6.60
N LEU A 38 -6.69 -14.16 5.60
CA LEU A 38 -6.76 -13.69 4.21
C LEU A 38 -7.55 -12.37 4.08
N ALA A 39 -8.65 -12.21 4.82
CA ALA A 39 -9.44 -10.99 4.83
C ALA A 39 -8.66 -9.79 5.38
N VAL A 40 -7.93 -9.98 6.48
CA VAL A 40 -7.05 -8.95 7.05
C VAL A 40 -5.95 -8.55 6.07
N GLU A 41 -5.29 -9.52 5.45
CA GLU A 41 -4.24 -9.26 4.46
C GLU A 41 -4.83 -8.56 3.21
N ALA A 42 -6.03 -8.92 2.77
CA ALA A 42 -6.67 -8.28 1.63
C ALA A 42 -6.92 -6.78 1.88
N VAL A 43 -7.46 -6.41 3.04
CA VAL A 43 -7.71 -5.01 3.40
C VAL A 43 -6.40 -4.19 3.45
N ARG A 44 -5.27 -4.83 3.78
CA ARG A 44 -3.96 -4.17 3.84
C ARG A 44 -3.28 -4.04 2.48
N PHE A 45 -3.26 -5.10 1.68
CA PHE A 45 -2.44 -5.17 0.47
C PHE A 45 -3.18 -4.76 -0.81
N VAL A 46 -4.49 -5.00 -0.90
CA VAL A 46 -5.25 -4.68 -2.12
C VAL A 46 -5.29 -3.18 -2.38
N PRO A 47 -5.62 -2.30 -1.41
CA PRO A 47 -5.56 -0.85 -1.64
C PRO A 47 -4.18 -0.38 -2.12
N VAL A 48 -3.11 -0.96 -1.59
CA VAL A 48 -1.73 -0.60 -1.96
C VAL A 48 -1.44 -0.96 -3.41
N ALA A 49 -1.84 -2.15 -3.86
CA ALA A 49 -1.67 -2.56 -5.25
C ALA A 49 -2.43 -1.63 -6.22
N PHE A 50 -3.70 -1.31 -5.90
CA PHE A 50 -4.51 -0.39 -6.70
C PHE A 50 -3.94 1.04 -6.70
N ALA A 51 -3.46 1.52 -5.55
CA ALA A 51 -2.81 2.81 -5.44
C ALA A 51 -1.54 2.90 -6.30
N ARG A 52 -0.66 1.90 -6.23
CA ARG A 52 0.57 1.87 -7.03
C ARG A 52 0.28 1.77 -8.52
N GLN A 53 -0.75 1.01 -8.92
CA GLN A 53 -1.18 0.99 -10.32
C GLN A 53 -1.72 2.35 -10.77
N PHE A 54 -2.54 3.01 -9.94
CA PHE A 54 -3.08 4.34 -10.24
C PHE A 54 -1.99 5.41 -10.35
N LEU A 55 -0.96 5.32 -9.52
CA LEU A 55 0.19 6.23 -9.48
C LEU A 55 1.32 5.83 -10.45
N ASN A 56 1.14 4.74 -11.19
CA ASN A 56 2.13 4.25 -12.14
C ASN A 56 2.38 5.29 -13.25
N GLY A 57 3.63 5.42 -13.68
CA GLY A 57 4.05 6.41 -14.68
C GLY A 57 4.30 7.82 -14.16
N MET A 58 4.05 8.10 -12.87
CA MET A 58 4.34 9.40 -12.26
C MET A 58 5.82 9.59 -11.86
N GLY A 59 6.66 8.56 -12.00
CA GLY A 59 8.08 8.61 -11.60
C GLY A 59 8.33 8.48 -10.09
N ILE A 60 7.31 8.12 -9.32
CA ILE A 60 7.42 7.87 -7.88
C ILE A 60 8.22 6.58 -7.66
N SER A 61 9.18 6.61 -6.72
CA SER A 61 9.96 5.44 -6.32
C SER A 61 9.31 4.71 -5.14
N PHE A 62 8.63 3.61 -5.42
CA PHE A 62 8.05 2.74 -4.38
C PHE A 62 9.05 1.68 -3.91
N SER A 63 9.10 1.43 -2.61
CA SER A 63 9.81 0.26 -2.08
C SER A 63 9.04 -1.02 -2.40
N ASP A 64 9.72 -2.06 -2.87
CA ASP A 64 9.11 -3.39 -3.00
C ASP A 64 9.06 -4.14 -1.66
N THR A 65 9.56 -3.57 -0.57
CA THR A 65 9.57 -4.24 0.74
C THR A 65 8.30 -3.94 1.53
N TYR A 66 7.85 -4.91 2.31
CA TYR A 66 6.88 -4.70 3.39
C TYR A 66 7.43 -5.19 4.75
N TRP A 67 6.91 -4.60 5.83
CA TRP A 67 7.19 -4.95 7.22
C TRP A 67 5.90 -5.11 8.02
N LYS A 68 5.79 -6.22 8.75
CA LYS A 68 4.76 -6.43 9.78
C LYS A 68 5.43 -6.32 11.14
N PHE A 69 5.08 -5.28 11.88
CA PHE A 69 5.60 -5.03 13.21
C PHE A 69 4.70 -5.67 14.27
N SER A 70 5.28 -6.21 15.35
CA SER A 70 4.54 -6.44 16.59
C SER A 70 4.20 -5.13 17.30
N PRO A 71 3.26 -5.14 18.26
CA PRO A 71 2.91 -3.98 19.07
C PRO A 71 4.10 -3.22 19.69
N ASP A 72 5.18 -3.93 20.03
CA ASP A 72 6.41 -3.38 20.62
C ASP A 72 7.42 -2.82 19.60
N GLY A 73 7.07 -2.80 18.31
CA GLY A 73 7.88 -2.26 17.22
C GLY A 73 8.93 -3.21 16.64
N THR A 74 8.94 -4.48 17.05
CA THR A 74 9.83 -5.50 16.48
C THR A 74 9.29 -6.00 15.14
N ILE A 75 10.15 -6.26 14.15
CA ILE A 75 9.71 -6.85 12.87
C ILE A 75 9.40 -8.33 13.12
N GLN A 76 8.12 -8.72 12.99
CA GLN A 76 7.72 -10.13 13.03
C GLN A 76 7.79 -10.79 11.65
N GLU A 77 7.48 -10.04 10.60
CA GLU A 77 7.52 -10.53 9.23
C GLU A 77 8.02 -9.43 8.31
N GLN A 78 8.80 -9.80 7.30
CA GLN A 78 9.17 -8.93 6.20
C GLN A 78 9.28 -9.71 4.91
N GLY A 79 9.01 -9.05 3.80
CA GLY A 79 9.08 -9.67 2.49
C GLY A 79 9.06 -8.66 1.37
N SER A 80 8.98 -9.19 0.16
CA SER A 80 8.78 -8.43 -1.06
C SER A 80 7.30 -8.43 -1.42
N LEU A 81 6.77 -7.27 -1.80
CA LEU A 81 5.39 -7.08 -2.27
C LEU A 81 5.16 -7.87 -3.56
N SER A 82 6.11 -7.83 -4.50
CA SER A 82 6.02 -8.63 -5.73
C SER A 82 5.92 -10.15 -5.49
N ASN A 83 6.43 -10.65 -4.35
CA ASN A 83 6.27 -12.05 -3.94
C ASN A 83 5.03 -12.32 -3.08
N HIS A 84 4.31 -11.29 -2.64
CA HIS A 84 3.11 -11.44 -1.81
C HIS A 84 1.88 -11.73 -2.68
N ILE A 85 1.31 -12.94 -2.55
CA ILE A 85 0.28 -13.46 -3.47
C ILE A 85 -0.93 -12.53 -3.60
N LEU A 86 -1.47 -12.00 -2.50
CA LEU A 86 -2.61 -11.07 -2.58
C LEU A 86 -2.24 -9.74 -3.26
N TYR A 87 -1.01 -9.24 -3.03
CA TYR A 87 -0.59 -7.98 -3.63
C TYR A 87 -0.38 -8.16 -5.13
N SER A 88 0.36 -9.20 -5.55
CA SER A 88 0.62 -9.45 -6.97
C SER A 88 -0.67 -9.68 -7.75
N MET A 89 -1.58 -10.51 -7.20
CA MET A 89 -2.88 -10.76 -7.83
C MET A 89 -3.73 -9.48 -7.92
N ALA A 90 -3.73 -8.65 -6.88
CA ALA A 90 -4.44 -7.38 -6.90
C ALA A 90 -3.83 -6.40 -7.91
N TYR A 91 -2.50 -6.35 -8.00
CA TYR A 91 -1.79 -5.50 -8.94
C TYR A 91 -2.13 -5.88 -10.37
N ASP A 92 -2.11 -7.18 -10.70
CA ASP A 92 -2.44 -7.70 -12.03
C ASP A 92 -3.91 -7.49 -12.43
N LEU A 93 -4.84 -7.61 -11.48
CA LEU A 93 -6.27 -7.38 -11.71
C LEU A 93 -6.64 -5.89 -11.75
N SER A 94 -5.86 -5.03 -11.10
CA SER A 94 -6.22 -3.63 -10.93
C SER A 94 -6.51 -2.87 -12.23
N PRO A 95 -5.81 -3.07 -13.38
CA PRO A 95 -6.11 -2.35 -14.61
C PRO A 95 -7.50 -2.63 -15.17
N SER A 96 -8.01 -3.87 -15.04
CA SER A 96 -9.34 -4.25 -15.54
C SER A 96 -10.46 -3.83 -14.60
N LEU A 97 -10.16 -3.69 -13.31
CA LEU A 97 -11.11 -3.24 -12.28
C LEU A 97 -11.11 -1.73 -12.08
N MET A 98 -10.12 -1.01 -12.61
CA MET A 98 -9.94 0.42 -12.35
C MET A 98 -11.11 1.24 -12.91
N SER A 99 -11.75 2.00 -12.03
CA SER A 99 -12.84 2.93 -12.35
C SER A 99 -12.83 4.08 -11.34
N LYS A 100 -13.57 5.16 -11.61
CA LYS A 100 -13.64 6.30 -10.65
C LYS A 100 -14.06 5.86 -9.24
N PRO A 101 -15.11 5.04 -9.04
CA PRO A 101 -15.48 4.55 -7.71
C PRO A 101 -14.40 3.68 -7.07
N VAL A 102 -13.69 2.86 -7.85
CA VAL A 102 -12.61 2.02 -7.34
C VAL A 102 -11.41 2.86 -6.92
N ILE A 103 -11.05 3.90 -7.68
CA ILE A 103 -10.00 4.84 -7.30
C ILE A 103 -10.38 5.52 -5.98
N SER A 104 -11.60 6.07 -5.87
CA SER A 104 -12.05 6.79 -4.68
C SER A 104 -12.18 5.91 -3.44
N ASN A 105 -12.67 4.68 -3.60
CA ASN A 105 -13.10 3.85 -2.47
C ASN A 105 -12.14 2.70 -2.17
N VAL A 106 -11.21 2.37 -3.07
CA VAL A 106 -10.20 1.31 -2.87
C VAL A 106 -8.81 1.90 -2.86
N ALA A 107 -8.36 2.55 -3.95
CA ALA A 107 -6.98 3.03 -4.07
C ALA A 107 -6.64 4.08 -2.99
N PHE A 108 -7.53 5.04 -2.74
CA PHE A 108 -7.31 6.08 -1.72
C PHE A 108 -7.43 5.60 -0.26
N ARG A 109 -7.77 4.33 -0.02
CA ARG A 109 -7.58 3.72 1.31
C ARG A 109 -6.12 3.43 1.62
N SER A 110 -5.27 3.36 0.60
CA SER A 110 -3.85 3.08 0.78
C SER A 110 -3.15 4.18 1.58
N PRO A 111 -2.34 3.83 2.60
CA PRO A 111 -1.48 4.81 3.28
C PRO A 111 -0.49 5.47 2.31
N GLU A 112 -0.08 4.77 1.25
CA GLU A 112 0.82 5.32 0.23
C GLU A 112 0.13 6.35 -0.66
N ALA A 113 -1.12 6.11 -1.06
CA ALA A 113 -1.90 7.09 -1.83
C ALA A 113 -2.08 8.38 -1.02
N ASN A 114 -2.37 8.26 0.27
CA ASN A 114 -2.49 9.39 1.18
C ASN A 114 -1.16 10.14 1.35
N ALA A 115 -0.06 9.42 1.55
CA ALA A 115 1.27 10.04 1.66
C ALA A 115 1.66 10.80 0.39
N VAL A 116 1.44 10.20 -0.79
CA VAL A 116 1.69 10.83 -2.09
C VAL A 116 0.81 12.06 -2.25
N ASN A 117 -0.50 11.95 -2.04
CA ASN A 117 -1.43 13.08 -2.14
C ASN A 117 -1.02 14.25 -1.23
N ASN A 118 -0.64 13.97 0.02
CA ASN A 118 -0.17 14.99 0.95
C ASN A 118 1.11 15.68 0.45
N ALA A 119 2.06 14.91 -0.07
CA ALA A 119 3.31 15.45 -0.61
C ALA A 119 3.07 16.34 -1.85
N LEU A 120 2.16 15.93 -2.75
CA LEU A 120 1.80 16.70 -3.93
C LEU A 120 1.08 18.01 -3.56
N ASN A 121 0.13 17.96 -2.62
CA ASN A 121 -0.52 19.17 -2.10
C ASN A 121 0.47 20.09 -1.38
N GLY A 122 1.55 19.55 -0.83
CA GLY A 122 2.69 20.31 -0.30
C GLY A 122 3.66 20.86 -1.35
N GLY A 123 3.39 20.69 -2.65
CA GLY A 123 4.21 21.20 -3.76
C GLY A 123 5.36 20.29 -4.19
N SER A 124 5.41 19.04 -3.71
CA SER A 124 6.42 18.08 -4.15
C SER A 124 6.16 17.63 -5.58
N GLN A 125 7.22 17.38 -6.33
CA GLN A 125 7.12 16.76 -7.64
C GLN A 125 7.08 15.24 -7.50
N PRO A 126 6.17 14.52 -8.20
CA PRO A 126 6.05 13.06 -8.09
C PRO A 126 7.38 12.32 -8.30
N ALA A 127 8.19 12.75 -9.27
CA ALA A 127 9.50 12.15 -9.58
C ALA A 127 10.55 12.29 -8.47
N ASN A 128 10.32 13.16 -7.48
CA ASN A 128 11.19 13.32 -6.32
C ASN A 128 10.70 12.48 -5.12
N LEU A 129 9.52 11.86 -5.22
CA LEU A 129 8.95 11.09 -4.13
C LEU A 129 9.56 9.70 -4.06
N LYS A 130 9.94 9.33 -2.84
CA LYS A 130 10.42 8.00 -2.49
C LYS A 130 9.68 7.52 -1.26
N LEU A 131 9.02 6.38 -1.39
CA LEU A 131 8.28 5.78 -0.29
C LEU A 131 9.14 4.75 0.42
N ALA A 132 8.98 4.71 1.74
CA ALA A 132 9.54 3.66 2.59
C ALA A 132 8.84 2.32 2.32
N PRO A 133 9.32 1.21 2.92
CA PRO A 133 8.61 -0.06 2.89
C PRO A 133 7.19 0.09 3.41
N LEU A 134 6.25 -0.67 2.84
CA LEU A 134 4.89 -0.73 3.36
C LEU A 134 4.94 -1.30 4.79
N ALA A 135 4.47 -0.54 5.76
CA ALA A 135 4.58 -0.87 7.17
C ALA A 135 3.21 -0.89 7.86
N PHE A 136 2.96 -1.93 8.65
CA PHE A 136 1.78 -2.00 9.51
C PHE A 136 2.04 -2.85 10.75
N PHE A 137 1.19 -2.68 11.77
CA PHE A 137 1.28 -3.39 13.04
C PHE A 137 0.32 -4.58 13.11
N LEU A 138 0.77 -5.64 13.77
CA LEU A 138 0.00 -6.83 14.13
C LEU A 138 -0.62 -6.64 15.52
N GLY A 139 -1.61 -5.75 15.59
CA GLY A 139 -2.25 -5.31 16.82
C GLY A 139 -2.02 -3.81 17.07
N GLU A 140 -2.54 -3.32 18.19
CA GLU A 140 -2.37 -1.92 18.56
C GLU A 140 -0.92 -1.64 19.00
N PRO A 141 -0.22 -0.69 18.36
CA PRO A 141 1.15 -0.36 18.74
C PRO A 141 1.20 0.29 20.13
N THR A 142 2.23 -0.04 20.90
CA THR A 142 2.62 0.77 22.05
C THR A 142 3.31 2.05 21.57
N GLU A 143 3.37 3.08 22.42
CA GLU A 143 4.10 4.31 22.10
C GLU A 143 5.57 4.03 21.75
N SER A 144 6.23 3.15 22.51
CA SER A 144 7.61 2.73 22.24
C SER A 144 7.74 1.90 20.96
N GLY A 145 6.73 1.08 20.63
CA GLY A 145 6.70 0.34 19.38
C GLY A 145 6.55 1.24 18.16
N TYR A 146 5.72 2.29 18.28
CA TYR A 146 5.58 3.31 17.24
C TYR A 146 6.90 4.05 17.00
N ALA A 147 7.57 4.50 18.08
CA ALA A 147 8.87 5.16 17.99
C ALA A 147 9.93 4.29 17.29
N LYS A 148 10.04 3.00 17.65
CA LYS A 148 10.97 2.06 17.00
C LYS A 148 10.67 1.89 15.51
N ALA A 149 9.40 1.77 15.13
CA ALA A 149 9.02 1.65 13.72
C ALA A 149 9.40 2.92 12.94
N GLN A 150 9.18 4.11 13.52
CA GLN A 150 9.59 5.38 12.92
C GLN A 150 11.10 5.49 12.74
N GLU A 151 11.89 5.10 13.76
CA GLU A 151 13.35 5.06 13.67
C GLU A 151 13.81 4.13 12.54
N ARG A 152 13.18 2.97 12.40
CA ARG A 152 13.48 1.99 11.35
C ARG A 152 13.18 2.54 9.96
N ILE A 153 12.01 3.17 9.78
CA ILE A 153 11.62 3.82 8.52
C ILE A 153 12.61 4.94 8.17
N LYS A 154 12.98 5.78 9.15
CA LYS A 154 13.95 6.86 8.96
C LYS A 154 15.32 6.33 8.57
N ALA A 155 15.79 5.27 9.21
CA ALA A 155 17.06 4.61 8.89
C ALA A 155 17.05 4.08 7.44
N TYR A 156 15.96 3.44 7.01
CA TYR A 156 15.83 2.96 5.63
C TYR A 156 15.88 4.09 4.60
N LEU A 157 15.12 5.15 4.83
CA LEU A 157 15.09 6.30 3.93
C LEU A 157 16.45 7.00 3.85
N SER A 158 17.19 7.05 4.96
CA SER A 158 18.54 7.64 5.02
C SER A 158 19.60 6.77 4.33
N ALA A 159 19.46 5.44 4.40
CA ALA A 159 20.40 4.49 3.80
C ALA A 159 20.22 4.30 2.30
N THR A 160 19.04 4.64 1.77
CA THR A 160 18.74 4.40 0.36
C THR A 160 18.96 5.70 -0.43
N PRO A 161 20.00 5.82 -1.28
CA PRO A 161 20.30 7.05 -2.00
C PRO A 161 19.11 7.49 -2.87
N SER A 162 18.89 8.80 -3.00
CA SER A 162 17.94 9.32 -3.98
C SER A 162 18.43 8.91 -5.37
N ALA A 163 17.52 8.41 -6.22
CA ALA A 163 17.84 8.27 -7.63
C ALA A 163 18.21 9.69 -8.11
N SER A 164 19.44 9.86 -8.56
CA SER A 164 19.83 11.12 -9.19
C SER A 164 18.89 11.31 -10.38
N SER A 165 18.28 12.50 -10.50
CA SER A 165 17.54 12.84 -11.71
C SER A 165 18.52 12.65 -12.86
N THR A 166 18.36 11.59 -13.65
CA THR A 166 19.18 11.40 -14.85
C THR A 166 18.77 12.58 -15.72
N LYS A 167 19.64 13.60 -15.81
CA LYS A 167 19.41 14.70 -16.73
C LYS A 167 19.20 14.05 -18.09
N PRO A 168 18.07 14.33 -18.75
CA PRO A 168 17.84 13.71 -20.03
C PRO A 168 18.99 14.03 -20.97
N TRP A 169 19.51 13.01 -21.66
CA TRP A 169 20.66 13.08 -22.54
C TRP A 169 20.50 14.11 -23.68
N TRP A 170 19.27 14.58 -23.94
CA TRP A 170 18.94 15.65 -24.89
C TRP A 170 19.14 17.08 -24.37
N LYS A 171 19.58 17.29 -23.12
CA LYS A 171 19.92 18.63 -22.58
C LYS A 171 21.42 18.95 -22.60
N ILE A 172 22.22 18.24 -23.40
CA ILE A 172 23.67 18.47 -23.57
C ILE A 172 23.99 19.13 -24.93
N TRP A 173 23.00 19.77 -25.58
CA TRP A 173 23.18 20.56 -26.80
C TRP A 173 22.35 21.84 -26.73
#